data_AF-A0A645JJN7-F1
#
_entry.id   AF-A0A645JJN7-F1
#
_cell.length_a   1.000
_cell.length_b   1.000
_cell.length_c   1.000
_cell.angle_alpha   90.00
_cell.angle_beta   90.00
_cell.angle_gamma   90.00
#
_symmetry.space_group_name_H-M   'P 1'
#
loop_
_entity.id
_entity.type
_entity.pdbx_description
1 polymer ?
#
loop_
_entity_poly.entity_id
_entity_poly.type
_entity_poly.pdbx_seq_one_letter_code
_entity_poly.pdbx_strand_id
1 'polypeptide(L)'
;MTKLERAVEVTGIRKVAISGGVAANRGLREALMKKKDWMVFIPPAIRCTDNAVMIAAAAFNRYQKGDISDLLLAPNPSWTLV
;
A
#
# COMPACT_ATOMS: atom_id res chain seq x y z
N MET A 1 -2.17 -15.27 -8.36
CA MET A 1 -1.00 -15.15 -7.46
C MET A 1 0.31 -15.04 -8.24
N THR A 2 0.39 -15.66 -9.42
CA THR A 2 1.53 -15.66 -10.35
C THR A 2 2.33 -14.35 -10.50
N LYS A 3 1.67 -13.20 -10.68
CA LYS A 3 2.39 -11.91 -10.82
C LYS A 3 3.16 -11.52 -9.56
N LEU A 4 2.57 -11.73 -8.38
CA LEU A 4 3.17 -11.36 -7.11
C LEU A 4 4.31 -12.34 -6.74
N GLU A 5 4.11 -13.63 -7.01
CA GLU A 5 5.17 -14.65 -6.84
C GLU A 5 6.39 -14.33 -7.71
N ARG A 6 6.16 -14.01 -8.98
CA ARG A 6 7.24 -13.58 -9.89
C ARG A 6 7.96 -12.32 -9.40
N ALA A 7 7.23 -11.34 -8.86
CA ALA A 7 7.87 -10.13 -8.31
C ALA A 7 8.75 -10.46 -7.09
N VAL A 8 8.30 -11.37 -6.23
CA VAL A 8 9.06 -11.85 -5.07
C VAL A 8 10.31 -12.64 -5.49
N GLU A 9 10.23 -13.43 -6.56
CA GLU A 9 11.37 -14.14 -7.14
C GLU A 9 12.39 -13.17 -7.74
N VAL A 10 11.93 -12.23 -8.57
CA VAL A 10 12.81 -11.27 -9.26
C VAL A 10 13.51 -10.31 -8.28
N THR A 11 12.80 -9.86 -7.24
CA THR A 11 13.35 -8.89 -6.28
C THR A 11 14.07 -9.53 -5.09
N GLY A 12 13.81 -10.81 -4.82
CA GLY A 12 14.25 -11.49 -3.59
C GLY A 12 13.52 -11.02 -2.31
N ILE A 13 12.62 -10.04 -2.39
CA ILE A 13 11.95 -9.45 -1.22
C ILE A 13 10.81 -10.35 -0.78
N ARG A 14 10.81 -10.76 0.50
CA ARG A 14 9.76 -11.59 1.13
C ARG A 14 8.80 -10.81 2.04
N LYS A 15 9.00 -9.49 2.19
CA LYS A 15 8.07 -8.59 2.88
C LYS A 15 7.07 -8.05 1.87
N VAL A 16 5.81 -8.46 1.97
CA VAL A 16 4.79 -8.19 0.97
C VAL A 16 3.66 -7.40 1.60
N ALA A 17 3.43 -6.18 1.12
CA ALA A 17 2.27 -5.38 1.50
C ALA A 17 1.24 -5.35 0.37
N ILE A 18 -0.05 -5.42 0.70
CA ILE A 18 -1.13 -5.17 -0.26
C ILE A 18 -2.06 -4.06 0.25
N SER A 19 -2.52 -3.21 -0.67
CA SER A 19 -3.38 -2.07 -0.40
C SER A 19 -4.45 -1.92 -1.49
N GLY A 20 -5.33 -0.92 -1.34
CA GLY A 20 -6.48 -0.68 -2.23
C GLY A 20 -7.72 -1.49 -1.85
N GLY A 21 -8.88 -1.12 -2.39
CA GLY A 21 -10.17 -1.69 -1.99
C GLY A 21 -10.24 -3.21 -2.11
N VAL A 22 -9.62 -3.79 -3.13
CA VAL A 22 -9.58 -5.26 -3.35
C VAL A 22 -8.79 -5.99 -2.24
N ALA A 23 -7.91 -5.31 -1.51
CA ALA A 23 -7.23 -5.89 -0.35
C ALA A 23 -8.20 -6.23 0.80
N ALA A 24 -9.44 -5.72 0.80
CA ALA A 24 -10.49 -6.16 1.71
C ALA A 24 -11.06 -7.56 1.39
N ASN A 25 -10.77 -8.11 0.20
CA ASN A 25 -11.30 -9.40 -0.23
C ASN A 25 -10.79 -10.56 0.65
N ARG A 26 -11.73 -11.33 1.19
CA ARG A 26 -11.43 -12.45 2.11
C ARG A 26 -10.60 -13.55 1.46
N GLY A 27 -10.97 -13.98 0.25
CA GLY A 27 -10.27 -15.04 -0.47
C GLY A 27 -8.82 -14.65 -0.81
N LEU A 28 -8.59 -13.38 -1.18
CA LEU A 28 -7.24 -12.85 -1.41
C LEU A 28 -6.40 -12.88 -0.12
N ARG A 29 -6.96 -12.42 1.00
CA ARG A 29 -6.29 -12.45 2.31
C ARG A 29 -5.91 -13.86 2.72
N GLU A 30 -6.85 -14.80 2.64
CA GLU A 30 -6.60 -16.20 2.97
C GLU A 30 -5.54 -16.83 2.06
N ALA A 31 -5.56 -16.53 0.76
CA ALA A 31 -4.55 -17.02 -0.17
C ALA A 31 -3.15 -16.49 0.14
N LEU A 32 -3.02 -15.22 0.56
CA LEU A 32 -1.74 -14.63 0.96
C LEU A 32 -1.23 -15.18 2.29
N MET A 33 -2.11 -15.39 3.27
CA MET A 33 -1.72 -15.96 4.57
C MET A 33 -1.19 -17.40 4.46
N LYS A 34 -1.50 -18.12 3.37
CA LYS A 34 -0.92 -19.44 3.09
C LYS A 34 0.55 -19.39 2.64
N LYS A 35 1.08 -18.21 2.28
CA LYS A 35 2.49 -18.02 1.90
C LYS A 35 3.38 -17.91 3.14
N LYS A 36 3.75 -19.07 3.70
CA LYS A 36 4.50 -19.18 4.96
C LYS A 36 5.90 -18.55 4.92
N ASP A 37 6.50 -18.44 3.74
CA ASP A 37 7.81 -17.81 3.53
C ASP A 37 7.72 -16.29 3.38
N TRP A 38 6.52 -15.70 3.40
CA TRP A 38 6.29 -14.28 3.22
C TRP A 38 5.85 -13.62 4.53
N MET A 39 6.38 -12.44 4.79
CA MET A 39 5.88 -11.54 5.82
C MET A 39 4.84 -10.62 5.18
N VAL A 40 3.56 -10.96 5.36
CA VAL A 40 2.45 -10.27 4.69
C VAL A 40 1.87 -9.17 5.58
N PHE A 41 1.75 -7.96 5.04
CA PHE A 41 1.15 -6.80 5.68
C PHE A 41 -0.15 -6.43 4.97
N ILE A 42 -1.27 -6.53 5.69
CA ILE A 42 -2.60 -6.16 5.17
C ILE A 42 -3.30 -5.30 6.22
N PRO A 43 -3.75 -4.07 5.89
CA PRO A 43 -4.54 -3.27 6.81
C PRO A 43 -5.85 -3.98 7.23
N PRO A 44 -6.48 -3.57 8.35
CA PRO A 44 -7.86 -3.93 8.65
C PRO A 44 -8.77 -3.60 7.44
N ALA A 45 -9.77 -4.43 7.16
CA ALA A 45 -10.60 -4.29 5.97
C ALA A 45 -11.25 -2.90 5.82
N ILE A 46 -11.70 -2.30 6.93
CA ILE A 46 -12.26 -0.94 6.98
C ILE A 46 -11.28 0.17 6.57
N ARG A 47 -9.98 -0.13 6.54
CA ARG A 47 -8.91 0.80 6.14
C ARG A 47 -8.35 0.53 4.75
N CYS A 48 -8.86 -0.47 4.02
CA CYS A 48 -8.36 -0.82 2.68
C CYS A 48 -8.94 0.05 1.56
N THR A 49 -10.18 0.51 1.71
CA THR A 49 -10.81 1.47 0.78
C THR A 49 -10.35 2.88 1.06
N ASP A 50 -10.59 3.80 0.13
CA ASP A 50 -10.18 5.20 0.26
C ASP A 50 -10.71 5.82 1.55
N ASN A 51 -9.81 6.41 2.32
CA ASN A 51 -10.12 7.04 3.61
C ASN A 51 -9.12 8.15 3.95
N ALA A 52 -9.50 9.07 4.85
CA ALA A 52 -8.62 10.16 5.25
C ALA A 52 -7.44 9.70 6.15
N VAL A 53 -7.55 8.53 6.80
CA VAL A 53 -6.50 8.02 7.70
C VAL A 53 -5.22 7.69 6.92
N MET A 54 -5.33 7.10 5.73
CA MET A 54 -4.15 6.84 4.88
C MET A 54 -3.51 8.13 4.37
N ILE A 55 -4.30 9.17 4.08
CA ILE A 55 -3.80 10.49 3.67
C ILE A 55 -3.03 11.14 4.83
N ALA A 56 -3.60 11.14 6.03
CA ALA A 56 -2.94 11.67 7.23
C ALA A 56 -1.64 10.92 7.55
N ALA A 57 -1.62 9.59 7.43
CA ALA A 57 -0.42 8.78 7.67
C ALA A 57 0.70 9.09 6.66
N ALA A 58 0.37 9.23 5.37
CA ALA A 58 1.31 9.60 4.33
C ALA A 58 1.84 11.03 4.54
N ALA A 59 0.94 11.99 4.84
CA ALA A 59 1.29 13.38 5.11
C ALA A 59 2.19 13.52 6.34
N PHE A 60 1.90 12.78 7.41
CA PHE A 60 2.74 12.78 8.62
C PHE A 60 4.17 12.31 8.32
N ASN A 61 4.33 11.24 7.53
CA ASN A 61 5.66 10.76 7.14
C ASN A 61 6.43 11.79 6.28
N ARG A 62 5.74 12.50 5.38
CA ARG A 62 6.33 13.58 4.56
C ARG A 62 6.71 14.78 5.42
N TYR A 63 5.81 15.22 6.30
CA TYR A 63 6.04 16.32 7.23
C TYR A 63 7.26 16.08 8.12
N GLN A 64 7.42 14.87 8.65
CA GLN A 64 8.62 14.49 9.43
C GLN A 64 9.93 14.58 8.64
N LYS A 65 9.88 14.52 7.31
CA LYS A 65 11.04 14.68 6.41
C LYS A 65 11.24 16.13 5.95
N GLY A 66 10.42 17.07 6.43
CA GLY A 66 10.44 18.48 6.00
C GLY A 66 9.80 18.74 4.64
N ASP A 67 9.07 17.77 4.10
CA ASP A 67 8.37 17.88 2.81
C ASP A 67 7.01 18.55 3.04
N ILE A 68 7.01 19.89 2.91
CA ILE A 68 5.87 20.77 3.13
C ILE A 68 5.57 21.51 1.82
N SER A 69 4.33 21.41 1.34
CA SER A 69 3.87 22.15 0.17
C SER A 69 3.54 23.60 0.52
N ASP A 70 3.71 24.50 -0.44
CA ASP A 70 3.29 25.90 -0.30
C ASP A 70 1.77 26.06 -0.48
N LEU A 71 1.29 27.30 -0.33
CA LEU A 71 -0.13 27.64 -0.49
C LEU A 71 -0.61 27.64 -1.95
N LEU A 72 0.29 27.48 -2.92
CA LEU A 72 -0.02 27.47 -4.35
C LEU A 72 -0.21 26.04 -4.89
N LEU A 73 -0.03 25.00 -4.05
CA LEU A 73 -0.23 23.61 -4.44
C LEU A 73 -1.60 23.42 -5.12
N ALA A 74 -1.55 22.98 -6.38
CA ALA A 74 -2.75 22.69 -7.18
C ALA A 74 -2.94 21.17 -7.35
N PRO A 75 -4.19 20.68 -7.46
CA PRO A 75 -4.46 19.28 -7.76
C PRO A 75 -3.90 18.85 -9.12
N ASN A 76 -3.32 17.65 -9.18
CA ASN A 76 -2.93 17.00 -10.42
C ASN A 76 -3.74 15.70 -10.62
N PRO A 77 -4.71 15.65 -11.56
CA PRO A 77 -5.54 14.47 -11.77
C PRO A 77 -4.80 13.27 -12.37
N SER A 78 -3.63 13.46 -12.97
CA SER A 78 -2.78 12.42 -13.56
C SER A 78 -1.47 12.21 -12.77
N TRP A 79 -1.49 12.52 -11.47
CA TRP A 79 -0.32 12.36 -10.60
C TRP A 79 0.19 10.92 -10.62
N THR A 80 1.43 10.73 -11.07
CA THR A 80 2.10 9.43 -11.10
C THR A 80 2.81 9.13 -9.77
N LEU A 81 2.70 7.89 -9.29
CA LEU A 81 3.50 7.41 -8.15
C LEU A 81 4.97 7.30 -8.59
N VAL A 82 5.85 8.02 -7.91
CA VAL A 82 7.31 7.94 -8.08
C VAL A 82 7.95 7.00 -7.06
#